data_AF-A0A2T6CXJ1-F1
#
_entry.id   AF-A0A2T6CXJ1-F1
#
_cell.length_a   1.000
_cell.length_b   1.000
_cell.length_c   1.000
_cell.angle_alpha   90.00
_cell.angle_beta   90.00
_cell.angle_gamma   90.00
#
_symmetry.space_group_name_H-M   'P 1'
#
loop_
_entity.id
_entity.type
_entity.pdbx_description
1 polymer ?
#
loop_
_entity_poly.entity_id
_entity_poly.type
_entity_poly.pdbx_seq_one_letter_code
_entity_poly.pdbx_strand_id
1 'polypeptide(L)'
;MKPTILCLTAIIGLSALQAQDAQKPPLPAGPLLKRTGEYSAWTVISQNTAASKSPTDGSAAANTDPSKKDEIPAESRYVKTGDTICEATTSTKGVRQEIWRVAGLRVTIGADHAPLVFPDFGGDDIYSVDFKTSDFAGLNWISPTSYAGIQKWQGRDCIVFQGKVSPFSVMQRQGQSQGEITMGEKGDMSADDIMVPATAYIDVETRLPLFAQFGDEKRTYQYGPAPTAAQQLPAELASQVKEYVARIQRLSAPPTRPF
;
A
#
# COMPACT_ATOMS: atom_id res chain seq x y z
N MET A 1 -37.33 53.06 51.04
CA MET A 1 -36.63 51.90 50.43
C MET A 1 -36.70 52.05 48.92
N LYS A 2 -35.56 52.22 48.23
CA LYS A 2 -35.48 52.45 46.78
C LYS A 2 -34.89 51.18 46.12
N PRO A 3 -35.49 50.64 45.04
CA PRO A 3 -34.88 49.55 44.28
C PRO A 3 -33.98 50.13 43.18
N THR A 4 -32.72 49.71 43.18
CA THR A 4 -31.75 49.99 42.12
C THR A 4 -31.87 48.89 41.07
N ILE A 5 -32.35 49.23 39.87
CA ILE A 5 -32.43 48.33 38.72
C ILE A 5 -31.11 48.40 37.96
N LEU A 6 -30.37 47.30 37.95
CA LEU A 6 -29.11 47.14 37.21
C LEU A 6 -29.44 46.59 35.81
N CYS A 7 -29.36 47.42 34.77
CA CYS A 7 -29.49 46.99 33.38
C CYS A 7 -28.17 46.33 32.93
N LEU A 8 -28.24 45.02 32.67
CA LEU A 8 -27.14 44.24 32.09
C LEU A 8 -27.24 44.29 30.55
N THR A 9 -26.43 45.13 29.91
CA THR A 9 -26.37 45.23 28.45
C THR A 9 -25.48 44.12 27.89
N ALA A 10 -26.08 43.06 27.37
CA ALA A 10 -25.39 42.02 26.63
C ALA A 10 -25.05 42.51 25.21
N ILE A 11 -23.77 42.80 24.95
CA ILE A 11 -23.26 43.12 23.62
C ILE A 11 -23.08 41.80 22.87
N ILE A 12 -23.99 41.49 21.95
CA ILE A 12 -23.86 40.38 21.00
C ILE A 12 -22.94 40.87 19.88
N GLY A 13 -21.64 40.61 20.02
CA GLY A 13 -20.69 40.81 18.93
C GLY A 13 -20.89 39.74 17.86
N LEU A 14 -21.50 40.10 16.73
CA LEU A 14 -21.44 39.30 15.50
C LEU A 14 -19.98 39.32 15.00
N SER A 15 -19.19 38.33 15.39
CA SER A 15 -17.95 38.01 14.70
C SER A 15 -18.33 37.45 13.32
N ALA A 16 -18.27 38.28 12.29
CA ALA A 16 -18.29 37.82 10.92
C ALA A 16 -17.10 36.86 10.74
N LEU A 17 -17.37 35.56 10.71
CA LEU A 17 -16.42 34.56 10.22
C LEU A 17 -16.22 34.85 8.74
N GLN A 18 -15.24 35.70 8.42
CA GLN A 18 -14.62 35.63 7.12
C GLN A 18 -13.95 34.26 7.06
N ALA A 19 -14.47 33.40 6.18
CA ALA A 19 -13.76 32.22 5.72
C ALA A 19 -12.50 32.73 4.99
N GLN A 20 -11.46 33.05 5.74
CA GLN A 20 -10.13 33.14 5.18
C GLN A 20 -9.84 31.75 4.63
N ASP A 21 -9.78 31.64 3.31
CA ASP A 21 -9.15 30.51 2.64
C ASP A 21 -7.79 30.33 3.32
N ALA A 22 -7.73 29.34 4.22
CA ALA A 22 -6.56 29.09 5.03
C ALA A 22 -5.43 28.76 4.06
N GLN A 23 -4.54 29.73 3.84
CA GLN A 23 -3.47 29.59 2.88
C GLN A 23 -2.67 28.35 3.25
N LYS A 24 -2.74 27.36 2.37
CA LYS A 24 -2.09 26.06 2.55
C LYS A 24 -0.60 26.29 2.87
N PRO A 25 -0.06 25.74 3.97
CA PRO A 25 1.35 25.90 4.31
C PRO A 25 2.23 25.50 3.13
N PRO A 26 3.36 26.18 2.87
CA PRO A 26 4.24 25.82 1.76
C PRO A 26 4.72 24.37 1.89
N LEU A 27 4.89 23.70 0.75
CA LEU A 27 5.43 22.33 0.71
C LEU A 27 6.86 22.32 1.25
N PRO A 28 7.19 21.49 2.27
CA PRO A 28 8.55 21.39 2.77
C PRO A 28 9.53 20.95 1.68
N ALA A 29 10.70 21.57 1.62
CA ALA A 29 11.76 21.21 0.68
C ALA A 29 12.23 19.75 0.88
N GLY A 30 12.90 19.20 -0.15
CA GLY A 30 13.46 17.84 -0.14
C GLY A 30 12.50 16.77 -0.68
N PRO A 31 12.85 15.48 -0.53
CA PRO A 31 12.01 14.39 -1.01
C PRO A 31 10.68 14.34 -0.24
N LEU A 32 9.60 14.08 -0.96
CA LEU A 32 8.26 13.94 -0.37
C LEU A 32 8.04 12.60 0.31
N LEU A 33 8.71 11.57 -0.20
CA LEU A 33 8.73 10.21 0.33
C LEU A 33 10.15 9.68 0.14
N LYS A 34 10.81 9.32 1.24
CA LYS A 34 12.16 8.74 1.21
C LYS A 34 12.05 7.23 1.23
N ARG A 35 12.93 6.56 0.49
CA ARG A 35 13.12 5.11 0.59
C ARG A 35 13.78 4.73 1.92
N THR A 36 13.49 3.52 2.39
CA THR A 36 14.15 2.92 3.53
C THR A 36 15.64 2.68 3.24
N GLY A 37 16.47 2.73 4.28
CA GLY A 37 17.90 2.44 4.17
C GLY A 37 18.19 0.97 3.82
N GLU A 38 19.42 0.67 3.40
CA GLU A 38 19.83 -0.67 2.96
C GLU A 38 19.75 -1.75 4.05
N TYR A 39 19.82 -1.37 5.32
CA TYR A 39 19.63 -2.23 6.49
C TYR A 39 18.47 -1.67 7.29
N SER A 40 17.27 -2.10 6.94
CA SER A 40 16.05 -1.61 7.57
C SER A 40 15.05 -2.73 7.82
N ALA A 41 14.26 -2.55 8.86
CA ALA A 41 13.15 -3.41 9.17
C ALA A 41 11.92 -2.53 9.47
N TRP A 42 10.78 -2.89 8.92
CA TRP A 42 9.53 -2.20 9.22
C TRP A 42 8.35 -3.16 9.17
N THR A 43 7.29 -2.79 9.87
CA THR A 43 6.03 -3.54 9.91
C THR A 43 4.92 -2.64 9.42
N VAL A 44 4.06 -3.18 8.57
CA VAL A 44 2.84 -2.55 8.09
C VAL A 44 1.67 -3.30 8.71
N ILE A 45 0.90 -2.60 9.54
CA ILE A 45 -0.30 -3.14 10.17
C ILE A 45 -1.50 -2.60 9.42
N SER A 46 -2.29 -3.50 8.84
CA SER A 46 -3.48 -3.17 8.05
C SER A 46 -4.74 -3.46 8.85
N GLN A 47 -5.66 -2.50 8.83
CA GLN A 47 -6.95 -2.57 9.52
C GLN A 47 -8.05 -2.17 8.55
N ASN A 48 -8.98 -3.06 8.26
CA ASN A 48 -10.18 -2.70 7.53
C ASN A 48 -11.22 -2.15 8.53
N THR A 49 -11.61 -0.88 8.36
CA THR A 49 -12.57 -0.23 9.26
C THR A 49 -14.02 -0.38 8.82
N ALA A 50 -14.26 -0.88 7.61
CA ALA A 50 -15.57 -1.39 7.22
C ALA A 50 -15.77 -2.75 7.90
N ALA A 51 -16.34 -2.75 9.10
CA ALA A 51 -16.99 -3.94 9.63
C ALA A 51 -17.89 -4.48 8.52
N SER A 52 -17.60 -5.70 8.04
CA SER A 52 -18.19 -6.31 6.85
C SER A 52 -19.71 -6.13 6.76
N LYS A 53 -20.17 -5.02 6.18
CA LYS A 53 -21.44 -5.01 5.46
C LYS A 53 -21.14 -5.69 4.15
N SER A 54 -21.18 -7.03 4.19
CA SER A 54 -21.35 -7.79 2.96
C SER A 54 -22.53 -7.14 2.22
N PRO A 55 -22.39 -6.75 0.94
CA PRO A 55 -23.54 -6.37 0.16
C PRO A 55 -24.44 -7.60 0.14
N THR A 56 -25.46 -7.55 0.99
CA THR A 56 -26.50 -8.56 1.04
C THR A 56 -27.49 -8.09 -0.02
N ASP A 57 -27.81 -9.03 -0.90
CA ASP A 57 -28.86 -8.99 -1.90
C ASP A 57 -28.50 -8.36 -3.26
N GLY A 58 -28.24 -9.25 -4.22
CA GLY A 58 -28.78 -9.07 -5.56
C GLY A 58 -27.81 -9.09 -6.73
N SER A 59 -26.86 -10.02 -6.83
CA SER A 59 -26.31 -10.34 -8.16
C SER A 59 -25.92 -11.81 -8.28
N ALA A 60 -26.36 -12.43 -9.37
CA ALA A 60 -26.40 -13.86 -9.56
C ALA A 60 -25.00 -14.45 -9.79
N ALA A 61 -24.75 -15.54 -9.04
CA ALA A 61 -23.71 -16.55 -9.16
C ALA A 61 -22.90 -16.58 -10.47
N ALA A 62 -21.71 -15.95 -10.43
CA ALA A 62 -20.54 -16.54 -11.06
C ALA A 62 -19.93 -17.55 -10.07
N ASN A 63 -19.61 -18.75 -10.55
CA ASN A 63 -19.18 -19.91 -9.78
C ASN A 63 -17.73 -19.76 -9.28
N THR A 64 -17.43 -18.72 -8.51
CA THR A 64 -16.18 -18.57 -7.76
C THR A 64 -16.37 -19.11 -6.36
N ASP A 65 -15.55 -20.09 -6.00
CA ASP A 65 -15.52 -20.72 -4.69
C ASP A 65 -15.56 -19.66 -3.56
N PRO A 66 -16.65 -19.60 -2.74
CA PRO A 66 -16.83 -18.59 -1.70
C PRO A 66 -15.80 -18.68 -0.57
N SER A 67 -14.96 -19.72 -0.56
CA SER A 67 -13.84 -19.86 0.39
C SER A 67 -12.65 -18.93 0.08
N LYS A 68 -12.56 -18.38 -1.13
CA LYS A 68 -11.53 -17.39 -1.54
C LYS A 68 -11.96 -15.94 -1.36
N LYS A 69 -12.79 -15.61 -0.35
CA LYS A 69 -12.98 -14.21 0.05
C LYS A 69 -11.60 -13.58 0.34
N ASP A 70 -11.32 -12.49 -0.35
CA ASP A 70 -10.04 -11.77 -0.37
C ASP A 70 -9.43 -11.70 1.02
N GLU A 71 -8.38 -12.49 1.21
CA GLU A 71 -7.66 -12.56 2.45
C GLU A 71 -6.77 -11.34 2.57
N ILE A 72 -7.26 -10.30 3.24
CA ILE A 72 -6.53 -9.06 3.42
C ILE A 72 -5.36 -9.32 4.40
N PRO A 73 -4.13 -8.85 4.09
CA PRO A 73 -3.03 -8.83 5.04
C PRO A 73 -3.46 -8.14 6.34
N ALA A 74 -3.25 -8.78 7.50
CA ALA A 74 -3.40 -8.10 8.78
C ALA A 74 -2.08 -7.40 9.16
N GLU A 75 -0.97 -8.07 8.89
CA GLU A 75 0.37 -7.59 9.22
C GLU A 75 1.37 -8.07 8.18
N SER A 76 2.21 -7.15 7.68
CA SER A 76 3.33 -7.47 6.80
C SER A 76 4.63 -6.94 7.42
N ARG A 77 5.57 -7.84 7.68
CA ARG A 77 6.90 -7.51 8.20
C ARG A 77 7.91 -7.53 7.07
N TYR A 78 8.68 -6.47 6.94
CA TYR A 78 9.70 -6.32 5.93
C TYR A 78 11.07 -6.25 6.59
N VAL A 79 12.02 -6.97 6.03
CA VAL A 79 13.44 -6.86 6.37
C VAL A 79 14.20 -6.68 5.06
N LYS A 80 14.98 -5.61 4.98
CA LYS A 80 15.81 -5.25 3.83
C LYS A 80 17.27 -5.24 4.25
N THR A 81 18.08 -5.95 3.49
CA THR A 81 19.54 -6.03 3.67
C THR A 81 20.21 -6.06 2.30
N GLY A 82 20.74 -4.91 1.86
CA GLY A 82 21.27 -4.75 0.51
C GLY A 82 20.21 -5.03 -0.55
N ASP A 83 20.52 -5.95 -1.48
CA ASP A 83 19.63 -6.35 -2.58
C ASP A 83 18.59 -7.43 -2.20
N THR A 84 18.54 -7.83 -0.93
CA THR A 84 17.61 -8.84 -0.43
C THR A 84 16.51 -8.20 0.41
N ILE A 85 15.27 -8.50 0.06
CA ILE A 85 14.08 -8.11 0.83
C ILE A 85 13.29 -9.37 1.17
N CYS A 86 13.03 -9.58 2.46
CA CYS A 86 12.07 -10.56 2.93
C CYS A 86 10.82 -9.84 3.41
N GLU A 87 9.67 -10.31 2.94
CA GLU A 87 8.34 -9.88 3.37
C GLU A 87 7.63 -11.08 3.97
N ALA A 88 7.31 -11.03 5.26
CA ALA A 88 6.51 -12.03 5.95
C ALA A 88 5.14 -11.44 6.26
N THR A 89 4.11 -11.97 5.61
CA THR A 89 2.73 -11.51 5.77
C THR A 89 1.92 -12.52 6.55
N THR A 90 1.16 -12.03 7.53
CA THR A 90 0.14 -12.79 8.24
C THR A 90 -1.22 -12.19 7.94
N SER A 91 -2.14 -13.01 7.47
CA SER A 91 -3.50 -12.58 7.18
C SER A 91 -4.36 -12.42 8.43
N THR A 92 -5.55 -11.87 8.25
CA THR A 92 -6.59 -11.83 9.29
C THR A 92 -7.04 -13.22 9.77
N LYS A 93 -6.82 -14.28 8.99
CA LYS A 93 -7.11 -15.68 9.38
C LYS A 93 -5.89 -16.40 9.96
N GLY A 94 -4.76 -15.72 10.10
CA GLY A 94 -3.51 -16.31 10.61
C GLY A 94 -2.72 -17.12 9.58
N VAL A 95 -3.13 -17.10 8.30
CA VAL A 95 -2.34 -17.73 7.23
C VAL A 95 -1.07 -16.91 7.03
N ARG A 96 0.06 -17.60 7.02
CA ARG A 96 1.38 -17.00 6.83
C ARG A 96 1.87 -17.23 5.40
N GLN A 97 2.38 -16.17 4.80
CA GLN A 97 3.10 -16.19 3.54
C GLN A 97 4.44 -15.47 3.72
N GLU A 98 5.46 -15.93 3.01
CA GLU A 98 6.77 -15.30 2.97
C GLU A 98 7.17 -15.07 1.50
N ILE A 99 7.65 -13.87 1.21
CA ILE A 99 8.13 -13.48 -0.12
C ILE A 99 9.57 -12.98 0.01
N TRP A 100 10.47 -13.65 -0.67
CA TRP A 100 11.85 -13.20 -0.82
C TRP A 100 12.04 -12.54 -2.18
N ARG A 101 12.73 -11.41 -2.20
CA ARG A 101 13.18 -10.73 -3.41
C ARG A 101 14.69 -10.71 -3.39
N VAL A 102 15.30 -11.36 -4.37
CA VAL A 102 16.76 -11.56 -4.45
C VAL A 102 17.19 -11.58 -5.91
N ALA A 103 18.16 -10.74 -6.27
CA ALA A 103 18.73 -10.67 -7.62
C ALA A 103 17.68 -10.54 -8.75
N GLY A 104 16.61 -9.77 -8.52
CA GLY A 104 15.52 -9.58 -9.49
C GLY A 104 14.54 -10.74 -9.61
N LEU A 105 14.63 -11.75 -8.74
CA LEU A 105 13.69 -12.86 -8.63
C LEU A 105 12.81 -12.69 -7.41
N ARG A 106 11.58 -13.20 -7.51
CA ARG A 106 10.64 -13.37 -6.41
C ARG A 106 10.52 -14.85 -6.07
N VAL A 107 10.67 -15.18 -4.80
CA VAL A 107 10.42 -16.51 -4.23
C VAL A 107 9.24 -16.41 -3.27
N THR A 108 8.17 -17.15 -3.53
CA THR A 108 6.96 -17.15 -2.68
C THR A 108 6.86 -18.47 -1.94
N ILE A 109 6.59 -18.40 -0.64
CA ILE A 109 6.40 -19.52 0.26
C ILE A 109 5.04 -19.35 0.94
N GLY A 110 4.15 -20.33 0.78
CA GLY A 110 2.89 -20.42 1.53
C GLY A 110 2.78 -21.72 2.30
N ALA A 111 1.72 -21.87 3.09
CA ALA A 111 1.52 -23.04 3.95
C ALA A 111 1.38 -24.36 3.18
N ASP A 112 0.75 -24.33 2.00
CA ASP A 112 0.23 -25.55 1.34
C ASP A 112 0.87 -25.86 -0.03
N HIS A 113 1.94 -25.17 -0.41
CA HIS A 113 2.58 -25.38 -1.72
C HIS A 113 4.10 -25.32 -1.66
N ALA A 114 4.74 -26.04 -2.59
CA ALA A 114 6.17 -25.91 -2.82
C ALA A 114 6.52 -24.46 -3.19
N PRO A 115 7.69 -23.94 -2.78
CA PRO A 115 8.04 -22.57 -3.09
C PRO A 115 8.06 -22.30 -4.61
N LEU A 116 7.62 -21.10 -4.98
CA LEU A 116 7.53 -20.67 -6.38
C LEU A 116 8.58 -19.62 -6.66
N VAL A 117 9.38 -19.84 -7.70
CA VAL A 117 10.42 -18.90 -8.16
C VAL A 117 10.04 -18.36 -9.54
N PHE A 118 10.03 -17.04 -9.67
CA PHE A 118 9.73 -16.34 -10.93
C PHE A 118 10.39 -14.94 -10.95
N PRO A 119 10.44 -14.25 -12.11
CA PRO A 119 11.00 -12.91 -12.18
C PRO A 119 10.16 -11.94 -11.36
N ASP A 120 10.81 -10.98 -10.67
CA ASP A 120 10.09 -9.95 -9.94
C ASP A 120 9.63 -8.85 -10.91
N PHE A 121 8.40 -8.98 -11.39
CA PHE A 121 7.75 -8.02 -12.27
C PHE A 121 7.36 -6.72 -11.55
N GLY A 122 7.48 -6.66 -10.22
CA GLY A 122 6.94 -5.58 -9.42
C GLY A 122 5.41 -5.57 -9.43
N GLY A 123 4.83 -4.61 -8.71
CA GLY A 123 3.41 -4.32 -8.77
C GLY A 123 3.19 -2.86 -8.36
N ASP A 124 2.17 -2.23 -8.93
CA ASP A 124 1.90 -0.80 -8.78
C ASP A 124 0.54 -0.52 -8.13
N ASP A 125 -0.05 -1.52 -7.48
CA ASP A 125 -1.30 -1.40 -6.76
C ASP A 125 -1.10 -1.12 -5.26
N ILE A 126 -2.20 -1.08 -4.51
CA ILE A 126 -2.13 -0.82 -3.07
C ILE A 126 -1.62 -2.02 -2.28
N TYR A 127 -1.57 -3.25 -2.81
CA TYR A 127 -1.14 -4.45 -2.07
C TYR A 127 0.24 -4.95 -2.48
N SER A 128 0.80 -4.42 -3.56
CA SER A 128 2.08 -4.81 -4.12
C SER A 128 3.03 -3.62 -4.23
N VAL A 129 4.33 -3.91 -4.13
CA VAL A 129 5.39 -2.91 -4.20
C VAL A 129 6.31 -3.28 -5.34
N ASP A 130 6.58 -2.32 -6.22
CA ASP A 130 7.78 -2.32 -7.04
C ASP A 130 8.94 -1.74 -6.23
N PHE A 131 9.74 -2.64 -5.64
CA PHE A 131 10.92 -2.30 -4.85
C PHE A 131 12.05 -1.63 -5.63
N LYS A 132 11.90 -1.45 -6.95
CA LYS A 132 12.83 -0.63 -7.74
C LYS A 132 12.55 0.87 -7.55
N THR A 133 11.28 1.23 -7.34
CA THR A 133 10.82 2.63 -7.33
C THR A 133 10.36 3.11 -5.96
N SER A 134 9.79 2.23 -5.13
CA SER A 134 9.28 2.55 -3.79
C SER A 134 9.57 1.41 -2.80
N ASP A 135 9.54 1.67 -1.50
CA ASP A 135 9.52 0.61 -0.48
C ASP A 135 8.13 0.46 0.18
N PHE A 136 7.13 1.21 -0.30
CA PHE A 136 5.80 1.31 0.31
C PHE A 136 4.70 1.15 -0.74
N ALA A 137 3.80 0.18 -0.52
CA ALA A 137 2.71 -0.15 -1.45
C ALA A 137 1.68 0.97 -1.50
N GLY A 138 1.18 1.27 -2.71
CA GLY A 138 0.12 2.25 -2.92
C GLY A 138 0.48 3.71 -2.60
N LEU A 139 1.76 4.08 -2.45
CA LEU A 139 2.19 5.46 -2.17
C LEU A 139 2.87 6.17 -3.36
N ASN A 140 2.82 5.57 -4.56
CA ASN A 140 3.37 6.12 -5.80
C ASN A 140 2.66 7.39 -6.30
N TRP A 141 1.46 7.70 -5.81
CA TRP A 141 0.69 8.91 -6.14
C TRP A 141 1.15 10.16 -5.38
N ILE A 142 1.99 10.00 -4.34
CA ILE A 142 2.50 11.12 -3.53
C ILE A 142 3.33 12.06 -4.41
N SER A 143 2.88 13.31 -4.50
CA SER A 143 3.41 14.35 -5.37
C SER A 143 3.03 15.75 -4.87
N PRO A 144 3.65 16.83 -5.38
CA PRO A 144 3.28 18.21 -4.98
C PRO A 144 1.80 18.55 -5.20
N THR A 145 1.16 17.98 -6.22
CA THR A 145 -0.27 18.21 -6.53
C THR A 145 -1.20 17.57 -5.51
N SER A 146 -0.77 16.45 -4.91
CA SER A 146 -1.51 15.73 -3.87
C SER A 146 -1.25 16.22 -2.45
N TYR A 147 -0.32 17.16 -2.25
CA TYR A 147 -0.04 17.73 -0.93
C TYR A 147 -1.32 18.33 -0.34
N ALA A 148 -1.54 18.24 0.96
CA ALA A 148 -2.71 18.77 1.65
C ALA A 148 -2.34 19.75 2.79
N GLY A 149 -1.10 19.71 3.28
CA GLY A 149 -0.62 20.59 4.34
C GLY A 149 0.24 19.84 5.35
N ILE A 150 0.49 20.49 6.50
CA ILE A 150 1.15 19.88 7.66
C ILE A 150 0.10 19.63 8.73
N GLN A 151 0.05 18.42 9.29
CA GLN A 151 -0.85 18.06 10.39
C GLN A 151 -0.14 17.18 11.42
N LYS A 152 -0.69 17.10 12.63
CA LYS A 152 -0.18 16.21 13.68
C LYS A 152 -0.80 14.82 13.56
N TRP A 153 0.04 13.78 13.60
CA TRP A 153 -0.39 12.39 13.75
C TRP A 153 0.42 11.75 14.87
N GLN A 154 -0.28 11.22 15.89
CA GLN A 154 0.34 10.71 17.13
C GLN A 154 1.39 11.66 17.74
N GLY A 155 1.10 12.97 17.72
CA GLY A 155 1.98 14.02 18.25
C GLY A 155 3.09 14.49 17.31
N ARG A 156 3.38 13.78 16.21
CA ARG A 156 4.43 14.11 15.25
C ARG A 156 3.91 14.98 14.11
N ASP A 157 4.71 15.94 13.66
CA ASP A 157 4.37 16.75 12.49
C ASP A 157 4.57 15.94 11.21
N CYS A 158 3.52 15.88 10.39
CA CYS A 158 3.46 15.08 9.18
C CYS A 158 3.09 15.95 7.97
N ILE A 159 3.74 15.68 6.85
CA ILE A 159 3.32 16.12 5.53
C ILE A 159 2.13 15.24 5.13
N VAL A 160 0.98 15.86 4.94
CA VAL A 160 -0.24 15.16 4.56
C VAL A 160 -0.41 15.23 3.06
N PHE A 161 -0.75 14.10 2.46
CA PHE A 161 -1.16 13.99 1.06
C PHE A 161 -2.58 13.43 0.98
N GLN A 162 -3.36 13.92 0.02
CA GLN A 162 -4.71 13.48 -0.27
C GLN A 162 -4.90 13.32 -1.77
N GLY A 163 -5.56 12.24 -2.19
CA GLY A 163 -5.74 11.91 -3.59
C GLY A 163 -6.75 10.79 -3.78
N LYS A 164 -6.68 10.15 -4.95
CA LYS A 164 -7.42 8.92 -5.24
C LYS A 164 -6.47 7.90 -5.86
N VAL A 165 -6.66 6.62 -5.55
CA VAL A 165 -5.83 5.52 -6.08
C VAL A 165 -6.70 4.35 -6.53
N SER A 166 -6.20 3.58 -7.49
CA SER A 166 -6.81 2.31 -7.85
C SER A 166 -6.33 1.24 -6.87
N PRO A 167 -7.23 0.44 -6.27
CA PRO A 167 -6.82 -0.71 -5.48
C PRO A 167 -6.26 -1.86 -6.33
N PHE A 168 -6.49 -1.81 -7.65
CA PHE A 168 -6.09 -2.84 -8.61
C PHE A 168 -4.86 -2.44 -9.42
N SER A 169 -4.06 -3.44 -9.79
CA SER A 169 -2.92 -3.26 -10.71
C SER A 169 -3.38 -2.85 -12.11
N VAL A 170 -2.48 -2.29 -12.91
CA VAL A 170 -2.76 -1.98 -14.34
C VAL A 170 -3.24 -3.22 -15.10
N MET A 171 -2.61 -4.38 -14.88
CA MET A 171 -2.99 -5.63 -15.54
C MET A 171 -4.39 -6.09 -15.16
N GLN A 172 -4.76 -5.99 -13.88
CA GLN A 172 -6.13 -6.33 -13.43
C GLN A 172 -7.15 -5.36 -14.01
N ARG A 173 -6.86 -4.06 -14.07
CA ARG A 173 -7.73 -3.07 -14.71
C ARG A 173 -7.96 -3.38 -16.19
N GLN A 174 -6.90 -3.74 -16.91
CA GLN A 174 -6.99 -4.13 -18.31
C GLN A 174 -7.77 -5.44 -18.50
N GLY A 175 -7.52 -6.43 -17.65
CA GLY A 175 -8.24 -7.70 -17.66
C GLY A 175 -9.74 -7.54 -17.38
N GLN A 176 -10.13 -6.69 -16.43
CA GLN A 176 -11.53 -6.39 -16.17
C GLN A 176 -12.17 -5.59 -17.32
N SER A 177 -11.45 -4.64 -17.92
CA SER A 177 -11.97 -3.90 -19.08
C SER A 177 -12.17 -4.77 -20.34
N GLN A 178 -11.48 -5.92 -20.43
CA GLN A 178 -11.57 -6.82 -21.59
C GLN A 178 -12.44 -8.06 -21.35
N GLY A 179 -12.68 -8.45 -20.09
CA GLY A 179 -13.34 -9.70 -19.71
C GLY A 179 -14.88 -9.68 -19.72
N GLU A 180 -15.51 -8.52 -19.90
CA GLU A 180 -16.97 -8.36 -19.66
C GLU A 180 -17.78 -7.99 -20.92
N ILE A 181 -17.32 -8.37 -22.12
CA ILE A 181 -18.12 -8.29 -23.36
C ILE A 181 -18.93 -9.59 -23.58
N THR A 182 -19.34 -10.28 -22.51
CA THR A 182 -20.23 -11.45 -22.66
C THR A 182 -21.38 -11.41 -21.65
N MET A 183 -22.47 -10.81 -22.14
CA MET A 183 -23.87 -10.94 -21.72
C MET A 183 -24.33 -10.24 -20.43
N GLY A 184 -24.92 -9.05 -20.63
CA GLY A 184 -26.07 -8.58 -19.86
C GLY A 184 -25.78 -7.41 -18.92
N GLU A 185 -26.27 -6.22 -19.29
CA GLU A 185 -26.28 -4.96 -18.52
C GLU A 185 -24.95 -4.20 -18.40
N LYS A 186 -24.63 -3.53 -19.51
CA LYS A 186 -23.63 -2.45 -19.65
C LYS A 186 -23.84 -1.33 -18.62
N GLY A 187 -22.98 -1.28 -17.61
CA GLY A 187 -22.44 -0.02 -17.14
C GLY A 187 -20.95 -0.05 -17.44
N ASP A 188 -20.47 0.77 -18.39
CA ASP A 188 -19.04 0.98 -18.54
C ASP A 188 -18.55 1.58 -17.21
N MET A 189 -17.93 0.76 -16.35
CA MET A 189 -17.27 1.29 -15.14
C MET A 189 -16.15 2.19 -15.61
N SER A 190 -16.33 3.49 -15.41
CA SER A 190 -15.30 4.46 -15.71
C SER A 190 -14.09 4.21 -14.81
N ALA A 191 -12.91 4.65 -15.24
CA ALA A 191 -11.72 4.58 -14.40
C ALA A 191 -11.92 5.32 -13.05
N ASP A 192 -12.84 6.28 -12.97
CA ASP A 192 -13.16 6.99 -11.74
C ASP A 192 -14.01 6.15 -10.76
N ASP A 193 -14.77 5.17 -11.25
CA ASP A 193 -15.64 4.33 -10.42
C ASP A 193 -14.85 3.31 -9.58
N ILE A 194 -13.61 3.01 -9.99
CA ILE A 194 -12.71 2.08 -9.29
C ILE A 194 -11.70 2.77 -8.36
N MET A 195 -11.70 4.11 -8.31
CA MET A 195 -10.71 4.87 -7.55
C MET A 195 -11.21 5.11 -6.12
N VAL A 196 -10.41 4.72 -5.14
CA VAL A 196 -10.71 4.95 -3.73
C VAL A 196 -10.00 6.21 -3.22
N PRO A 197 -10.60 7.00 -2.31
CA PRO A 197 -9.91 8.13 -1.69
C PRO A 197 -8.68 7.63 -0.91
N ALA A 198 -7.58 8.36 -1.03
CA ALA A 198 -6.32 8.04 -0.38
C ALA A 198 -5.83 9.20 0.48
N THR A 199 -5.30 8.89 1.66
CA THR A 199 -4.62 9.86 2.52
C THR A 199 -3.33 9.24 3.05
N ALA A 200 -2.23 10.00 3.06
CA ALA A 200 -0.96 9.55 3.60
C ALA A 200 -0.36 10.61 4.52
N TYR A 201 0.22 10.16 5.64
CA TYR A 201 0.94 11.00 6.61
C TYR A 201 2.41 10.59 6.59
N ILE A 202 3.25 11.49 6.11
CA ILE A 202 4.68 11.30 6.01
C ILE A 202 5.37 12.15 7.06
N ASP A 203 6.17 11.54 7.91
CA ASP A 203 6.89 12.25 8.96
C ASP A 203 7.81 13.33 8.37
N VAL A 204 7.75 14.56 8.90
CA VAL A 204 8.50 15.70 8.35
C VAL A 204 10.02 15.50 8.44
N GLU A 205 10.49 14.84 9.50
CA GLU A 205 11.93 14.67 9.77
C GLU A 205 12.51 13.50 8.96
N THR A 206 11.93 12.31 9.09
CA THR A 206 12.45 11.08 8.48
C THR A 206 12.05 10.91 7.03
N ARG A 207 10.97 11.58 6.59
CA ARG A 207 10.33 11.42 5.28
C ARG A 207 9.85 10.00 5.01
N LEU A 208 9.55 9.26 6.07
CA LEU A 208 8.98 7.91 6.02
C LEU A 208 7.47 7.96 6.34
N PRO A 209 6.65 7.10 5.73
CA PRO A 209 5.23 7.05 6.04
C PRO A 209 5.03 6.57 7.48
N LEU A 210 4.08 7.18 8.19
CA LEU A 210 3.63 6.71 9.50
C LEU A 210 2.22 6.11 9.41
N PHE A 211 1.39 6.68 8.53
CA PHE A 211 0.02 6.23 8.31
C PHE A 211 -0.38 6.42 6.84
N ALA A 212 -1.19 5.50 6.35
CA ALA A 212 -1.92 5.65 5.09
C ALA A 212 -3.35 5.14 5.25
N GLN A 213 -4.27 5.68 4.47
CA GLN A 213 -5.64 5.21 4.35
C GLN A 213 -6.03 5.13 2.88
N PHE A 214 -6.64 4.02 2.47
CA PHE A 214 -7.15 3.76 1.13
C PHE A 214 -8.61 3.30 1.26
N GLY A 215 -9.57 4.19 0.96
CA GLY A 215 -10.97 3.95 1.28
C GLY A 215 -11.15 3.67 2.78
N ASP A 216 -11.61 2.46 3.10
CA ASP A 216 -11.83 2.00 4.47
C ASP A 216 -10.64 1.24 5.09
N GLU A 217 -9.61 0.94 4.30
CA GLU A 217 -8.39 0.30 4.78
C GLU A 217 -7.43 1.33 5.36
N LYS A 218 -6.97 1.09 6.59
CA LYS A 218 -5.96 1.90 7.27
C LYS A 218 -4.68 1.09 7.43
N ARG A 219 -3.54 1.75 7.23
CA ARG A 219 -2.21 1.18 7.40
C ARG A 219 -1.38 2.03 8.34
N THR A 220 -0.76 1.37 9.31
CA THR A 220 0.23 2.00 10.21
C THR A 220 1.59 1.39 9.95
N TYR A 221 2.60 2.25 9.85
CA TYR A 221 3.98 1.85 9.59
C TYR A 221 4.80 1.99 10.86
N GLN A 222 5.48 0.90 11.24
CA GLN A 222 6.34 0.85 12.43
C GLN A 222 7.75 0.47 12.01
N TYR A 223 8.75 1.28 12.37
CA TYR A 223 10.15 1.04 12.01
C TYR A 223 10.88 0.37 13.17
N GLY A 224 11.50 -0.77 12.88
CA GLY A 224 12.29 -1.54 13.84
C GLY A 224 13.78 -1.18 13.81
N PRO A 225 14.59 -1.82 14.67
CA PRO A 225 16.04 -1.68 14.60
C PRO A 225 16.59 -2.18 13.26
N ALA A 226 17.65 -1.54 12.77
CA ALA A 226 18.35 -2.00 11.58
C ALA A 226 18.91 -3.42 11.80
N PRO A 227 18.77 -4.35 10.83
CA PRO A 227 19.43 -5.64 10.89
C PRO A 227 20.95 -5.48 11.03
N THR A 228 21.58 -6.32 11.84
CA THR A 228 23.04 -6.27 12.07
C THR A 228 23.84 -7.15 11.11
N ALA A 229 23.16 -7.95 10.29
CA ALA A 229 23.75 -8.87 9.32
C ALA A 229 22.91 -8.92 8.05
N ALA A 230 23.55 -9.26 6.93
CA ALA A 230 22.85 -9.52 5.68
C ALA A 230 21.94 -10.75 5.84
N GLN A 231 20.72 -10.67 5.32
CA GLN A 231 19.83 -11.82 5.27
C GLN A 231 20.38 -12.87 4.33
N GLN A 232 20.25 -14.12 4.75
CA GLN A 232 20.56 -15.27 3.92
C GLN A 232 19.26 -15.94 3.54
N LEU A 233 19.09 -16.16 2.24
CA LEU A 233 18.01 -16.98 1.73
C LEU A 233 18.17 -18.41 2.29
N PRO A 234 17.13 -19.03 2.87
CA PRO A 234 17.16 -20.42 3.32
C PRO A 234 17.74 -21.35 2.25
N ALA A 235 18.52 -22.35 2.67
CA ALA A 235 19.30 -23.20 1.77
C ALA A 235 18.42 -23.95 0.74
N GLU A 236 17.22 -24.34 1.18
CA GLU A 236 16.22 -24.99 0.34
C GLU A 236 15.75 -24.07 -0.80
N LEU A 237 15.54 -22.78 -0.50
CA LEU A 237 15.13 -21.78 -1.50
C LEU A 237 16.27 -21.38 -2.41
N ALA A 238 17.50 -21.28 -1.87
CA ALA A 238 18.69 -20.97 -2.66
C ALA A 238 18.93 -22.00 -3.77
N SER A 239 18.65 -23.27 -3.49
CA SER A 239 18.72 -24.35 -4.48
C SER A 239 17.70 -24.16 -5.60
N GLN A 240 16.45 -23.83 -5.27
CA GLN A 240 15.40 -23.58 -6.27
C GLN A 240 15.67 -22.35 -7.12
N VAL A 241 16.21 -21.29 -6.52
CA VAL A 241 16.64 -20.09 -7.26
C VAL A 241 17.74 -20.45 -8.26
N LYS A 242 18.75 -21.22 -7.84
CA LYS A 242 19.82 -21.68 -8.72
C LYS A 242 19.29 -22.52 -9.88
N GLU A 243 18.37 -23.45 -9.62
CA GLU A 243 17.73 -24.27 -10.65
C GLU A 243 16.93 -23.43 -11.64
N TYR A 244 16.16 -22.46 -11.14
CA TYR A 244 15.40 -21.53 -11.97
C TYR A 244 16.32 -20.72 -12.89
N VAL A 245 17.39 -20.13 -12.36
CA VAL A 245 18.38 -19.38 -13.14
C VAL A 245 19.03 -20.28 -14.21
N ALA A 246 19.47 -21.48 -13.84
CA ALA A 246 20.05 -22.44 -14.78
C ALA A 246 19.06 -22.87 -15.87
N ARG A 247 17.77 -22.96 -15.55
CA ARG A 247 16.71 -23.24 -16.53
C ARG A 247 16.56 -22.08 -17.52
N ILE A 248 16.46 -20.84 -17.04
CA ILE A 248 16.35 -19.66 -17.91
C ILE A 248 17.57 -19.53 -18.81
N GLN A 249 18.79 -19.71 -18.27
CA GLN A 249 20.01 -19.67 -19.07
C GLN A 249 20.02 -20.69 -20.21
N ARG A 250 19.55 -21.93 -19.95
CA ARG A 250 19.42 -22.96 -21.00
C ARG A 250 18.43 -22.57 -22.09
N LEU A 251 17.31 -21.95 -21.71
CA LEU A 251 16.28 -21.50 -22.67
C LEU A 251 16.71 -20.26 -23.46
N SER A 252 17.60 -19.43 -22.91
CA SER A 252 18.14 -18.24 -23.57
C SER A 252 19.38 -18.51 -24.42
N ALA A 253 19.97 -19.70 -24.35
CA ALA A 253 21.14 -20.05 -25.16
C ALA A 253 20.75 -20.11 -26.66
N PRO A 254 21.54 -19.50 -27.56
CA PRO A 254 21.27 -19.60 -28.99
C PRO A 254 21.35 -21.06 -29.45
N PRO A 255 20.53 -21.47 -30.44
CA PRO A 255 20.61 -22.83 -30.96
C PRO A 255 22.02 -23.07 -31.52
N THR A 256 22.68 -24.12 -31.03
CA THR A 256 23.94 -24.59 -31.61
C THR A 256 23.68 -25.03 -33.04
N ARG A 257 24.20 -24.29 -34.02
CA ARG A 257 24.13 -24.69 -35.43
C ARG A 257 24.91 -26.00 -35.59
N PRO A 258 24.31 -27.07 -36.14
CA PRO A 258 25.09 -28.22 -36.57
C PRO A 258 26.03 -27.79 -37.71
N PHE A 259 27.29 -28.23 -37.63
CA PHE A 259 28.32 -28.03 -38.65
C PHE A 259 28.11 -28.98 -39.84
#